data_AF-A0A7S0WW72-F1
#
_entry.id   AF-A0A7S0WW72-F1
#
_cell.length_a   1.000
_cell.length_b   1.000
_cell.length_c   1.000
_cell.angle_alpha   90.00
_cell.angle_beta   90.00
_cell.angle_gamma   90.00
#
_symmetry.space_group_name_H-M   'P 1'
#
loop_
_entity.id
_entity.type
_entity.pdbx_description
1 polymer ?
#
loop_
_entity_poly.entity_id
_entity_poly.type
_entity_poly.pdbx_seq_one_letter_code
_entity_poly.pdbx_strand_id
1 'polypeptide(L)'
;GADGHTAVRYRLKDIVDGIGHECLQGSGLIANATSSAYRDIFTLSYVTGRAMGIGAYIARLSARVVQHADAPIVMTNFTSINKALGRDIYVNNKQMGSPKVMHSNGVTHMVVRDDLSGVGCILNWLSYIPAKKGSPLPFRPTADPVERPLQFFPPRAPYDPRQMLEDFFDCDSFTETMAEWGKTVVTGRARLGGLPI
;
A
#
# COMPACT_ATOMS: atom_id res chain seq x y z
N GLY A 1 34.82 -58.97 28.55
CA GLY A 1 34.82 -58.48 27.16
C GLY A 1 34.16 -57.13 27.16
N ALA A 2 34.94 -56.08 26.98
CA ALA A 2 34.46 -54.70 26.92
C ALA A 2 35.02 -54.10 25.63
N ASP A 3 34.27 -54.23 24.54
CA ASP A 3 34.57 -53.53 23.29
C ASP A 3 34.22 -52.05 23.46
N GLY A 4 35.18 -51.31 24.01
CA GLY A 4 35.13 -49.86 24.13
C GLY A 4 35.38 -49.19 22.79
N HIS A 5 34.36 -49.13 21.93
CA HIS A 5 34.42 -48.34 20.71
C HIS A 5 34.56 -46.85 21.07
N THR A 6 35.78 -46.32 20.97
CA THR A 6 36.08 -44.89 21.12
C THR A 6 35.59 -44.17 19.86
N ALA A 7 34.31 -43.81 19.83
CA ALA A 7 33.73 -43.13 18.69
C ALA A 7 34.23 -41.68 18.61
N VAL A 8 34.92 -41.34 17.52
CA VAL A 8 35.32 -39.96 17.21
C VAL A 8 34.06 -39.13 16.96
N ARG A 9 33.89 -38.04 17.71
CA ARG A 9 32.77 -37.09 17.56
C ARG A 9 33.29 -35.73 17.15
N TYR A 10 32.73 -35.18 16.09
CA TYR A 10 33.01 -33.82 15.65
C TYR A 10 31.95 -32.87 16.20
N ARG A 11 32.38 -31.85 16.94
CA ARG A 11 31.49 -30.76 17.35
C ARG A 11 31.24 -29.87 16.13
N LEU A 12 29.98 -29.72 15.74
CA LEU A 12 29.57 -28.72 14.76
C LEU A 12 29.92 -27.33 15.30
N LYS A 13 30.71 -26.58 14.54
CA LYS A 13 31.00 -25.17 14.84
C LYS A 13 30.02 -24.27 14.13
N ASP A 14 29.79 -24.54 12.85
CA ASP A 14 28.94 -23.75 11.98
C ASP A 14 28.21 -24.66 10.97
N ILE A 15 27.08 -24.16 10.46
CA ILE A 15 26.35 -24.76 9.33
C ILE A 15 26.37 -23.73 8.22
N VAL A 16 27.12 -24.03 7.16
CA VAL A 16 27.43 -23.10 6.06
C VAL A 16 26.81 -23.67 4.77
N ASP A 17 25.48 -23.75 4.73
CA ASP A 17 24.65 -23.98 3.53
C ASP A 17 23.17 -23.75 3.88
N GLY A 18 22.34 -23.32 2.92
CA GLY A 18 20.91 -23.03 3.10
C GLY A 18 20.50 -21.57 2.91
N ILE A 19 19.20 -21.30 3.11
CA ILE A 19 18.61 -19.95 3.01
C ILE A 19 18.57 -19.31 4.40
N GLY A 20 19.30 -18.21 4.59
CA GLY A 20 19.43 -17.51 5.87
C GLY A 20 19.72 -16.03 5.72
N HIS A 21 20.92 -15.61 6.13
CA HIS A 21 21.30 -14.21 6.27
C HIS A 21 21.48 -13.50 4.91
N GLU A 22 21.85 -14.23 3.86
CA GLU A 22 21.98 -13.70 2.50
C GLU A 22 20.62 -13.25 1.93
N CYS A 23 19.53 -13.92 2.30
CA CYS A 23 18.17 -13.44 2.00
C CYS A 23 17.80 -12.17 2.77
N LEU A 24 18.29 -12.00 3.99
CA LEU A 24 18.11 -10.76 4.76
C LEU A 24 18.91 -9.61 4.13
N GLN A 25 20.12 -9.88 3.65
CA GLN A 25 20.92 -8.91 2.89
C GLN A 25 20.18 -8.49 1.61
N GLY A 26 19.65 -9.45 0.84
CA GLY A 26 18.84 -9.16 -0.35
C GLY A 26 17.57 -8.34 -0.03
N SER A 27 16.92 -8.64 1.10
CA SER A 27 15.77 -7.88 1.58
C SER A 27 16.14 -6.42 1.90
N GLY A 28 17.29 -6.21 2.56
CA GLY A 28 17.81 -4.87 2.85
C GLY A 28 18.13 -4.08 1.58
N LEU A 29 18.71 -4.75 0.57
CA LEU A 29 19.01 -4.14 -0.72
C LEU A 29 17.76 -3.58 -1.40
N ILE A 30 16.70 -4.40 -1.52
CA ILE A 30 15.46 -3.97 -2.18
C ILE A 30 14.69 -2.94 -1.36
N ALA A 31 14.72 -3.01 -0.02
CA ALA A 31 14.16 -1.96 0.82
C ALA A 31 14.82 -0.60 0.55
N ASN A 32 16.15 -0.55 0.50
CA ASN A 32 16.89 0.67 0.21
C ASN A 32 16.62 1.19 -1.20
N ALA A 33 16.55 0.29 -2.19
CA ALA A 33 16.21 0.64 -3.57
C ALA A 33 14.79 1.23 -3.67
N THR A 34 13.79 0.63 -3.02
CA THR A 34 12.42 1.17 -2.99
C THR A 34 12.35 2.52 -2.28
N SER A 35 13.06 2.68 -1.16
CA SER A 35 13.14 3.96 -0.45
C SER A 35 13.73 5.08 -1.30
N SER A 36 14.78 4.75 -2.07
CA SER A 36 15.41 5.68 -3.02
C SER A 36 14.48 6.00 -4.18
N ALA A 37 13.82 4.98 -4.75
CA ALA A 37 12.90 5.12 -5.87
C ALA A 37 11.71 6.03 -5.53
N TYR A 38 11.15 5.95 -4.32
CA TYR A 38 10.05 6.83 -3.88
C TYR A 38 10.41 8.32 -3.97
N ARG A 39 11.68 8.69 -3.75
CA ARG A 39 12.14 10.09 -3.84
C ARG A 39 12.42 10.55 -5.28
N ASP A 40 12.46 9.62 -6.23
CA ASP A 40 12.90 9.87 -7.59
C ASP A 40 11.77 9.75 -8.62
N ILE A 41 10.94 8.71 -8.49
CA ILE A 41 9.90 8.34 -9.44
C ILE A 41 8.57 8.03 -8.74
N PHE A 42 7.50 7.92 -9.52
CA PHE A 42 6.23 7.43 -9.01
C PHE A 42 6.37 5.96 -8.59
N THR A 43 6.07 5.68 -7.32
CA THR A 43 6.02 4.32 -6.77
C THR A 43 4.61 4.00 -6.30
N LEU A 44 4.17 2.76 -6.55
CA LEU A 44 2.90 2.23 -6.06
C LEU A 44 3.03 0.72 -5.87
N SER A 45 2.41 0.20 -4.82
CA SER A 45 2.29 -1.24 -4.56
C SER A 45 0.83 -1.68 -4.65
N TYR A 46 0.59 -2.77 -5.37
CA TYR A 46 -0.70 -3.46 -5.34
C TYR A 46 -0.57 -4.79 -4.59
N VAL A 47 -1.33 -4.93 -3.50
CA VAL A 47 -1.32 -6.14 -2.67
C VAL A 47 -2.57 -6.97 -2.99
N THR A 48 -2.43 -7.98 -3.84
CA THR A 48 -3.52 -8.87 -4.29
C THR A 48 -3.65 -10.18 -3.48
N GLY A 49 -2.53 -10.80 -3.09
CA GLY A 49 -2.54 -12.08 -2.35
C GLY A 49 -2.23 -11.92 -0.87
N ARG A 50 -0.94 -11.84 -0.52
CA ARG A 50 -0.47 -11.55 0.84
C ARG A 50 0.91 -10.91 0.75
N ALA A 51 1.14 -9.84 1.51
CA ALA A 51 2.46 -9.24 1.68
C ALA A 51 3.01 -9.59 3.06
N MET A 52 4.17 -10.25 3.12
CA MET A 52 4.83 -10.63 4.39
C MET A 52 6.27 -10.15 4.48
N GLY A 53 6.70 -9.79 5.69
CA GLY A 53 8.08 -9.41 5.97
C GLY A 53 8.53 -8.25 5.07
N ILE A 54 9.53 -8.50 4.23
CA ILE A 54 10.01 -7.50 3.26
C ILE A 54 8.92 -7.03 2.29
N GLY A 55 7.95 -7.87 1.92
CA GLY A 55 6.82 -7.46 1.08
C GLY A 55 5.94 -6.41 1.76
N ALA A 56 5.76 -6.51 3.08
CA ALA A 56 5.03 -5.50 3.85
C ALA A 56 5.82 -4.18 3.93
N TYR A 57 7.15 -4.25 4.10
CA TYR A 57 8.01 -3.07 4.03
C TYR A 57 7.98 -2.41 2.66
N ILE A 58 8.06 -3.16 1.56
CA ILE A 58 8.01 -2.61 0.20
C ILE A 58 6.67 -1.92 -0.05
N ALA A 59 5.55 -2.51 0.40
CA ALA A 59 4.25 -1.85 0.31
C ALA A 59 4.28 -0.48 1.02
N ARG A 60 4.84 -0.42 2.23
CA ARG A 60 4.96 0.84 2.98
C ARG A 60 5.92 1.84 2.34
N LEU A 61 7.08 1.38 1.88
CA LEU A 61 8.16 2.20 1.29
C LEU A 61 7.77 2.75 -0.09
N SER A 62 6.90 2.05 -0.82
CA SER A 62 6.31 2.55 -2.06
C SER A 62 5.39 3.76 -1.85
N ALA A 63 5.03 4.04 -0.59
CA ALA A 63 4.20 5.15 -0.13
C ALA A 63 2.77 5.24 -0.66
N ARG A 64 2.42 4.53 -1.74
CA ARG A 64 1.07 4.46 -2.33
C ARG A 64 0.68 3.00 -2.43
N VAL A 65 -0.41 2.63 -1.77
CA VAL A 65 -0.82 1.22 -1.64
C VAL A 65 -2.26 1.05 -2.04
N VAL A 66 -2.49 0.17 -3.01
CA VAL A 66 -3.78 -0.42 -3.31
C VAL A 66 -3.81 -1.80 -2.66
N GLN A 67 -4.84 -2.11 -1.91
CA GLN A 67 -4.97 -3.39 -1.20
C GLN A 67 -6.24 -4.10 -1.63
N HIS A 68 -6.12 -5.36 -2.03
CA HIS A 68 -7.26 -6.23 -2.23
C HIS A 68 -7.92 -6.55 -0.87
N ALA A 69 -9.26 -6.59 -0.84
CA ALA A 69 -10.05 -6.73 0.38
C ALA A 69 -9.65 -7.94 1.25
N ASP A 70 -9.23 -9.01 0.58
CA ASP A 70 -8.83 -10.27 1.21
C ASP A 70 -7.33 -10.42 1.47
N ALA A 71 -6.49 -9.46 1.06
CA ALA A 71 -5.05 -9.61 1.07
C ALA A 71 -4.41 -9.00 2.33
N PRO A 72 -3.86 -9.80 3.26
CA PRO A 72 -3.25 -9.24 4.45
C PRO A 72 -1.84 -8.70 4.18
N ILE A 73 -1.52 -7.57 4.81
CA ILE A 73 -0.15 -7.02 4.92
C ILE A 73 0.32 -7.26 6.36
N VAL A 74 1.29 -8.16 6.58
CA VAL A 74 1.73 -8.53 7.94
C VAL A 74 3.24 -8.72 8.01
N MET A 75 3.84 -8.56 9.18
CA MET A 75 5.27 -8.86 9.39
C MET A 75 5.51 -10.35 9.64
N THR A 76 4.64 -10.96 10.43
CA THR A 76 4.77 -12.33 10.94
C THR A 76 3.44 -13.05 10.75
N ASN A 77 3.49 -14.36 10.47
CA ASN A 77 2.30 -15.19 10.35
C ASN A 77 1.62 -15.37 11.71
N PHE A 78 0.28 -15.38 11.74
CA PHE A 78 -0.51 -15.47 12.97
C PHE A 78 -0.17 -16.71 13.83
N THR A 79 0.11 -17.86 13.19
CA THR A 79 0.48 -19.10 13.90
C THR A 79 1.81 -18.96 14.64
N SER A 80 2.78 -18.26 14.05
CA SER A 80 4.07 -17.98 14.69
C SER A 80 3.90 -17.06 15.90
N ILE A 81 2.98 -16.09 15.83
CA ILE A 81 2.66 -15.21 16.95
C ILE A 81 1.96 -15.98 18.07
N ASN A 82 0.94 -16.79 17.78
CA ASN A 82 0.29 -17.63 18.78
C ASN A 82 1.28 -18.56 19.47
N LYS A 83 2.18 -19.20 18.70
CA LYS A 83 3.25 -20.06 19.24
C LYS A 83 4.20 -19.29 20.16
N ALA A 84 4.61 -18.07 19.77
CA ALA A 84 5.46 -17.23 20.61
C ALA A 84 4.75 -16.78 21.91
N LEU A 85 3.43 -16.58 21.86
CA LEU A 85 2.62 -16.17 23.01
C LEU A 85 2.12 -17.35 23.86
N GLY A 86 2.28 -18.58 23.40
CA GLY A 86 1.83 -19.80 24.09
C GLY A 86 0.31 -19.98 24.15
N ARG A 87 -0.47 -19.23 23.36
CA ARG A 87 -1.93 -19.31 23.31
C ARG A 87 -2.50 -18.85 21.97
N ASP A 88 -3.67 -19.37 21.60
CA ASP A 88 -4.33 -19.04 20.34
C ASP A 88 -5.13 -17.74 20.42
N ILE A 89 -4.47 -16.62 20.16
CA ILE A 89 -5.09 -15.29 20.13
C ILE A 89 -5.69 -15.00 18.75
N TYR A 90 -4.93 -15.32 17.69
CA TYR A 90 -5.31 -15.02 16.32
C TYR A 90 -5.75 -16.28 15.58
N VAL A 91 -6.77 -16.14 14.74
CA VAL A 91 -7.33 -17.20 13.89
C VAL A 91 -6.80 -17.10 12.47
N ASN A 92 -6.47 -15.89 12.00
CA ASN A 92 -5.92 -15.67 10.66
C ASN A 92 -5.14 -14.34 10.56
N ASN A 93 -4.40 -14.16 9.46
CA ASN A 93 -3.62 -12.95 9.20
C ASN A 93 -4.49 -11.70 8.93
N LYS A 94 -5.76 -11.85 8.52
CA LYS A 94 -6.65 -10.71 8.23
C LYS A 94 -6.95 -9.91 9.51
N GLN A 95 -6.94 -10.55 10.68
CA GLN A 95 -7.10 -9.86 11.97
C GLN A 95 -5.99 -8.85 12.27
N MET A 96 -4.82 -8.97 11.62
CA MET A 96 -3.67 -8.10 11.83
C MET A 96 -3.37 -7.20 10.62
N GLY A 97 -3.71 -7.65 9.41
CA GLY A 97 -3.26 -7.01 8.17
C GLY A 97 -4.33 -6.74 7.13
N SER A 98 -5.61 -6.96 7.43
CA SER A 98 -6.69 -6.61 6.48
C SER A 98 -6.85 -5.11 6.30
N PRO A 99 -7.62 -4.65 5.29
CA PRO A 99 -7.91 -3.23 5.14
C PRO A 99 -8.55 -2.57 6.37
N LYS A 100 -9.26 -3.34 7.23
CA LYS A 100 -9.79 -2.81 8.50
C LYS A 100 -8.69 -2.25 9.41
N VAL A 101 -7.46 -2.77 9.30
CA VAL A 101 -6.28 -2.29 10.03
C VAL A 101 -5.47 -1.33 9.16
N MET A 102 -5.18 -1.71 7.91
CA MET A 102 -4.21 -0.98 7.09
C MET A 102 -4.79 0.25 6.40
N HIS A 103 -6.09 0.29 6.11
CA HIS A 103 -6.72 1.49 5.58
C HIS A 103 -6.99 2.50 6.71
N SER A 104 -7.43 2.01 7.87
CA SER A 104 -7.72 2.87 9.04
C SER A 104 -6.49 3.51 9.67
N ASN A 105 -5.28 3.01 9.37
CA ASN A 105 -4.02 3.59 9.82
C ASN A 105 -3.23 4.32 8.70
N GLY A 106 -3.79 4.45 7.50
CA GLY A 106 -3.21 5.19 6.38
C GLY A 106 -2.11 4.47 5.59
N VAL A 107 -1.79 3.21 5.90
CA VAL A 107 -0.88 2.41 5.06
C VAL A 107 -1.51 2.15 3.69
N THR A 108 -2.76 1.72 3.69
CA THR A 108 -3.55 1.46 2.48
C THR A 108 -4.29 2.72 2.07
N HIS A 109 -4.09 3.13 0.81
CA HIS A 109 -4.71 4.32 0.27
C HIS A 109 -6.06 4.02 -0.38
N MET A 110 -6.20 2.85 -1.00
CA MET A 110 -7.44 2.41 -1.65
C MET A 110 -7.65 0.90 -1.44
N VAL A 111 -8.91 0.49 -1.28
CA VAL A 111 -9.30 -0.92 -1.19
C VAL A 111 -10.05 -1.31 -2.46
N VAL A 112 -9.74 -2.48 -2.99
CA VAL A 112 -10.43 -3.06 -4.15
C VAL A 112 -10.94 -4.46 -3.82
N ARG A 113 -11.99 -4.90 -4.52
CA ARG A 113 -12.64 -6.20 -4.25
C ARG A 113 -12.18 -7.32 -5.18
N ASP A 114 -11.51 -6.96 -6.27
CA ASP A 114 -11.02 -7.87 -7.29
C ASP A 114 -9.81 -7.25 -8.00
N ASP A 115 -9.05 -8.08 -8.72
CA ASP A 115 -7.81 -7.64 -9.38
C ASP A 115 -8.06 -6.72 -10.57
N LEU A 116 -9.19 -6.86 -11.27
CA LEU A 116 -9.53 -6.02 -12.40
C LEU A 116 -9.83 -4.59 -11.93
N SER A 117 -10.62 -4.43 -10.88
CA SER A 117 -10.83 -3.12 -10.24
C SER A 117 -9.53 -2.59 -9.63
N GLY A 118 -8.66 -3.47 -9.10
CA GLY A 118 -7.29 -3.14 -8.71
C GLY A 118 -6.49 -2.45 -9.81
N VAL A 119 -6.38 -3.09 -10.97
CA VAL A 119 -5.66 -2.55 -12.13
C VAL A 119 -6.33 -1.26 -12.63
N GLY A 120 -7.66 -1.22 -12.71
CA GLY A 120 -8.39 0.00 -13.08
C GLY A 120 -8.07 1.17 -12.16
N CYS A 121 -7.97 0.91 -10.86
CA CYS A 121 -7.61 1.90 -9.85
C CYS A 121 -6.19 2.44 -10.06
N ILE A 122 -5.24 1.56 -10.38
CA ILE A 122 -3.84 1.92 -10.66
C ILE A 122 -3.76 2.78 -11.92
N LEU A 123 -4.46 2.38 -13.00
CA LEU A 123 -4.49 3.13 -14.25
C LEU A 123 -5.14 4.51 -14.06
N ASN A 124 -6.23 4.58 -13.29
CA ASN A 124 -6.85 5.85 -12.93
C ASN A 124 -5.86 6.74 -12.18
N TRP A 125 -5.16 6.20 -11.17
CA TRP A 125 -4.13 6.95 -10.43
C TRP A 125 -3.02 7.46 -11.36
N LEU A 126 -2.48 6.59 -12.21
CA LEU A 126 -1.44 6.95 -13.18
C LEU A 126 -1.92 8.00 -14.19
N SER A 127 -3.23 8.10 -14.47
CA SER A 127 -3.75 9.12 -15.38
C SER A 127 -3.45 10.55 -14.92
N TYR A 128 -3.26 10.78 -13.61
CA TYR A 128 -2.92 12.10 -13.03
C TYR A 128 -1.42 12.38 -13.01
N ILE A 129 -0.58 11.40 -13.38
CA ILE A 129 0.86 11.43 -13.15
C ILE A 129 1.61 11.65 -14.48
N PRO A 130 2.66 12.50 -14.50
CA PRO A 130 3.52 12.63 -15.67
C PRO A 130 4.07 11.27 -16.14
N ALA A 131 4.14 11.08 -17.46
CA ALA A 131 4.63 9.82 -18.06
C ALA A 131 6.09 9.51 -17.65
N LYS A 132 6.88 10.54 -17.37
CA LYS A 132 8.26 10.39 -16.84
C LYS A 132 8.62 11.57 -15.94
N LYS A 133 9.66 11.42 -15.14
CA LYS A 133 10.20 12.50 -14.31
C LYS A 133 10.55 13.70 -15.19
N GLY A 134 10.07 14.88 -14.78
CA GLY A 134 10.31 16.14 -15.47
C GLY A 134 9.47 16.38 -16.74
N SER A 135 8.56 15.47 -17.11
CA SER A 135 7.59 15.77 -18.17
C SER A 135 6.42 16.61 -17.65
N PRO A 136 5.69 17.31 -18.53
CA PRO A 136 4.47 18.03 -18.16
C PRO A 136 3.42 17.11 -17.52
N LEU A 137 2.51 17.73 -16.76
CA LEU A 137 1.32 17.05 -16.24
C LEU A 137 0.42 16.56 -17.39
N PRO A 138 -0.20 15.37 -17.26
CA PRO A 138 -1.04 14.82 -18.32
C PRO A 138 -2.38 15.56 -18.39
N PHE A 139 -2.47 16.53 -19.30
CA PHE A 139 -3.73 17.20 -19.63
C PHE A 139 -4.71 16.21 -20.30
N ARG A 140 -5.98 16.27 -19.89
CA ARG A 140 -7.05 15.50 -20.50
C ARG A 140 -8.20 16.44 -20.85
N PRO A 141 -8.59 16.56 -22.14
CA PRO A 141 -9.78 17.32 -22.51
C PRO A 141 -11.00 16.86 -21.70
N THR A 142 -11.74 17.82 -21.16
CA THR A 142 -12.98 17.59 -20.42
C THR A 142 -14.14 18.23 -21.16
N ALA A 143 -15.32 17.63 -21.06
CA ALA A 143 -16.57 18.23 -21.52
C ALA A 143 -17.12 19.24 -20.51
N ASP A 144 -16.56 19.25 -19.29
CA ASP A 144 -16.95 20.15 -18.21
C ASP A 144 -16.36 21.57 -18.44
N PRO A 145 -17.19 22.61 -18.69
CA PRO A 145 -16.68 23.95 -18.99
C PRO A 145 -16.07 24.61 -17.75
N VAL A 146 -14.86 25.15 -17.87
CA VAL A 146 -14.15 25.87 -16.79
C VAL A 146 -14.94 27.10 -16.29
N GLU A 147 -15.73 27.72 -17.17
CA GLU A 147 -16.52 28.91 -16.85
C GLU A 147 -17.89 28.59 -16.23
N ARG A 148 -18.23 27.31 -16.01
CA ARG A 148 -19.52 26.96 -15.42
C ARG A 148 -19.67 27.54 -14.01
N PRO A 149 -20.86 28.01 -13.62
CA PRO A 149 -21.10 28.44 -12.26
C PRO A 149 -21.12 27.25 -11.30
N LEU A 150 -20.43 27.40 -10.17
CA LEU A 150 -20.54 26.48 -9.03
C LEU A 150 -21.97 26.52 -8.47
N GLN A 151 -22.54 25.34 -8.23
CA GLN A 151 -23.88 25.17 -7.68
C GLN A 151 -23.86 24.95 -6.17
N PHE A 152 -22.76 24.41 -5.64
CA PHE A 152 -22.62 24.09 -4.24
C PHE A 152 -22.01 25.27 -3.47
N PHE A 153 -22.78 25.79 -2.51
CA PHE A 153 -22.33 26.82 -1.59
C PHE A 153 -22.22 26.23 -0.18
N PRO A 154 -21.00 26.10 0.37
CA PRO A 154 -20.78 25.58 1.72
C PRO A 154 -21.67 26.28 2.77
N PRO A 155 -22.52 25.54 3.50
CA PRO A 155 -23.30 26.12 4.59
C PRO A 155 -22.40 26.44 5.79
N ARG A 156 -22.89 27.26 6.72
CA ARG A 156 -22.22 27.46 8.03
C ARG A 156 -22.27 26.22 8.92
N ALA A 157 -23.25 25.34 8.71
CA ALA A 157 -23.37 24.07 9.41
C ALA A 157 -22.35 23.04 8.86
N PRO A 158 -22.02 21.98 9.63
CA PRO A 158 -21.18 20.89 9.12
C PRO A 158 -21.75 20.29 7.82
N TYR A 159 -20.89 20.07 6.85
CA TYR A 159 -21.22 19.46 5.56
C TYR A 159 -20.10 18.50 5.14
N ASP A 160 -20.38 17.62 4.16
CA ASP A 160 -19.35 16.78 3.56
C ASP A 160 -18.57 17.59 2.51
N PRO A 161 -17.26 17.86 2.71
CA PRO A 161 -16.47 18.61 1.74
C PRO A 161 -16.41 17.95 0.36
N ARG A 162 -16.71 16.65 0.23
CA ARG A 162 -16.77 15.97 -1.08
C ARG A 162 -17.79 16.60 -2.02
N GLN A 163 -18.91 17.09 -1.50
CA GLN A 163 -19.93 17.78 -2.33
C GLN A 163 -19.37 19.06 -2.97
N MET A 164 -18.53 19.78 -2.22
CA MET A 164 -17.83 20.96 -2.76
C MET A 164 -16.77 20.56 -3.77
N LEU A 165 -16.03 19.47 -3.53
CA LEU A 165 -14.98 19.01 -4.45
C LEU A 165 -15.56 18.50 -5.77
N GLU A 166 -16.67 17.76 -5.72
CA GLU A 166 -17.40 17.26 -6.90
C GLU A 166 -17.98 18.39 -7.75
N ASP A 167 -18.44 19.48 -7.12
CA ASP A 167 -18.91 20.66 -7.84
C ASP A 167 -17.76 21.58 -8.29
N PHE A 168 -16.64 21.66 -7.56
CA PHE A 168 -15.53 22.56 -7.91
C PHE A 168 -14.63 22.04 -9.02
N PHE A 169 -14.33 20.73 -9.00
CA PHE A 169 -13.47 20.09 -10.00
C PHE A 169 -14.27 19.59 -11.20
N ASP A 170 -13.57 19.14 -12.24
CA ASP A 170 -14.20 18.52 -13.40
C ASP A 170 -15.07 17.33 -12.95
N CYS A 171 -16.26 17.20 -13.56
CA CYS A 171 -17.17 16.10 -13.30
C CYS A 171 -16.47 14.72 -13.35
N ASP A 172 -16.76 13.87 -12.36
CA ASP A 172 -16.19 12.53 -12.19
C ASP A 172 -14.65 12.47 -12.14
N SER A 173 -13.98 13.56 -11.79
CA SER A 173 -12.51 13.61 -11.70
C SER A 173 -11.94 13.39 -10.30
N PHE A 174 -12.70 13.66 -9.24
CA PHE A 174 -12.17 13.53 -7.87
C PHE A 174 -12.00 12.05 -7.48
N THR A 175 -10.77 11.64 -7.22
CA THR A 175 -10.39 10.31 -6.72
C THR A 175 -9.81 10.44 -5.32
N GLU A 176 -10.61 10.09 -4.31
CA GLU A 176 -10.18 10.13 -2.91
C GLU A 176 -9.16 9.02 -2.58
N THR A 177 -8.19 9.35 -1.72
CA THR A 177 -7.23 8.41 -1.16
C THR A 177 -7.19 8.53 0.37
N MET A 178 -6.97 7.40 1.06
CA MET A 178 -6.83 7.33 2.52
C MET A 178 -8.10 7.73 3.29
N ALA A 179 -9.28 7.48 2.70
CA ALA A 179 -10.59 7.89 3.21
C ALA A 179 -10.89 7.40 4.64
N GLU A 180 -10.30 6.28 5.09
CA GLU A 180 -10.52 5.74 6.45
C GLU A 180 -9.52 6.20 7.51
N TRP A 181 -8.53 7.04 7.18
CA TRP A 181 -7.52 7.52 8.15
C TRP A 181 -7.45 9.05 8.19
N GLY A 182 -7.47 9.62 9.40
CA GLY A 182 -7.38 11.07 9.57
C GLY A 182 -8.58 11.82 8.98
N LYS A 183 -9.81 11.28 9.17
CA LYS A 183 -11.08 11.70 8.55
C LYS A 183 -11.48 13.17 8.74
N THR A 184 -10.72 13.95 9.52
CA THR A 184 -10.85 15.41 9.62
C THR A 184 -10.35 16.12 8.36
N VAL A 185 -9.59 15.44 7.49
CA VAL A 185 -9.09 15.96 6.22
C VAL A 185 -9.47 14.97 5.11
N VAL A 186 -9.90 15.50 3.97
CA VAL A 186 -10.13 14.72 2.74
C VAL A 186 -8.95 14.95 1.80
N THR A 187 -8.37 13.87 1.27
CA THR A 187 -7.22 13.93 0.36
C THR A 187 -7.50 13.12 -0.89
N GLY A 188 -7.03 13.57 -2.04
CA GLY A 188 -7.28 12.90 -3.30
C GLY A 188 -6.57 13.58 -4.46
N ARG A 189 -6.95 13.19 -5.67
CA ARG A 189 -6.57 13.85 -6.92
C ARG A 189 -7.82 14.27 -7.67
N ALA A 190 -7.72 15.31 -8.45
CA ALA A 190 -8.82 15.77 -9.29
C ALA A 190 -8.30 16.36 -10.60
N ARG A 191 -9.22 16.84 -11.44
CA ARG A 191 -8.87 17.70 -12.58
C ARG A 191 -9.60 19.01 -12.50
N LEU A 192 -8.93 20.08 -12.93
CA LEU A 192 -9.54 21.40 -13.11
C LEU A 192 -9.28 21.86 -14.54
N GLY A 193 -10.33 21.93 -15.35
CA GLY A 193 -10.23 22.22 -16.78
C GLY A 193 -9.33 21.23 -17.51
N GLY A 194 -9.33 19.96 -17.11
CA GLY A 194 -8.50 18.89 -17.68
C GLY A 194 -7.11 18.74 -17.07
N LEU A 195 -6.65 19.70 -16.27
CA LEU A 195 -5.33 19.66 -15.62
C LEU A 195 -5.40 18.88 -14.30
N PRO A 196 -4.55 17.86 -14.08
CA PRO A 196 -4.56 17.09 -12.85
C PRO A 196 -3.93 17.87 -11.69
N ILE A 197 -4.55 17.77 -10.51
CA ILE A 197 -4.12 18.36 -9.24
C ILE A 197 -4.02 17.27 -8.18
#